data_AF-A0A193QG69-F1
#
_entry.id   AF-A0A193QG69-F1
#
_cell.length_a   1.000
_cell.length_b   1.000
_cell.length_c   1.000
_cell.angle_alpha   90.00
_cell.angle_beta   90.00
_cell.angle_gamma   90.00
#
_symmetry.space_group_name_H-M   'P 1'
#
loop_
_entity.id
_entity.type
_entity.pdbx_description
1 polymer ?
#
loop_
_entity_poly.entity_id
_entity_poly.type
_entity_poly.pdbx_seq_one_letter_code
_entity_poly.pdbx_strand_id
1 'polypeptide(L)'
;MIISCVEPHLLLTHDDMKALVLDFLVFGNAYLEARRNRLGQVIRLIRTPAKYMRRGEQAGRYWFVKSWMEEHEFAPDSVFHLMNPDIHQEIYGLPEYLAGLVSASLSQVATLFRTRFFENGSHAGVLVHLTDALADPEGAKKLEQALSSARGNGAFRNVFVHTVAVQRTASR
;
A
#
# COMPACT_ATOMS: atom_id res chain seq x y z
N MET A 1 3.70 13.05 19.66
CA MET A 1 3.22 12.72 18.29
C MET A 1 2.37 13.90 17.85
N ILE A 2 2.90 14.80 17.00
CA ILE A 2 2.37 16.08 16.44
C ILE A 2 1.28 16.83 17.23
N ILE A 3 0.16 16.20 17.52
CA ILE A 3 -0.95 16.67 18.35
C ILE A 3 -0.53 17.12 19.75
N SER A 4 0.51 16.52 20.33
CA SER A 4 1.08 16.96 21.62
C SER A 4 1.69 18.37 21.58
N CYS A 5 1.96 18.90 20.38
CA CYS A 5 2.52 20.23 20.16
C CYS A 5 1.46 21.26 19.75
N VAL A 6 0.19 20.86 19.66
CA VAL A 6 -0.91 21.73 19.26
C VAL A 6 -1.35 22.55 20.46
N GLU A 7 -1.34 23.87 20.32
CA GLU A 7 -1.92 24.78 21.30
C GLU A 7 -3.45 24.71 21.26
N PRO A 8 -4.14 24.67 22.42
CA PRO A 8 -5.59 24.64 22.46
C PRO A 8 -6.19 25.88 21.77
N HIS A 9 -7.14 25.65 20.86
CA HIS A 9 -7.81 26.72 20.14
C HIS A 9 -9.30 26.76 20.52
N LEU A 10 -9.85 27.96 20.74
CA LEU A 10 -11.23 28.13 21.20
C LEU A 10 -12.27 27.66 20.17
N LEU A 11 -11.96 27.79 18.88
CA LEU A 11 -12.89 27.47 17.78
C LEU A 11 -12.65 26.09 17.16
N LEU A 12 -11.53 25.43 17.46
CA LEU A 12 -11.14 24.16 16.85
C LEU A 12 -10.91 23.13 17.95
N THR A 13 -11.69 22.06 17.93
CA THR A 13 -11.56 21.02 18.93
C THR A 13 -10.28 20.20 18.70
N HIS A 14 -9.76 19.63 19.78
CA HIS A 14 -8.57 18.77 19.70
C HIS A 14 -8.78 17.53 18.81
N ASP A 15 -10.01 17.00 18.77
CA ASP A 15 -10.32 15.85 17.92
C ASP A 15 -10.49 16.24 16.44
N ASP A 16 -11.06 17.42 16.15
CA ASP A 16 -11.06 17.97 14.79
C ASP A 16 -9.62 18.21 14.30
N MET A 17 -8.73 18.69 15.18
CA MET A 17 -7.33 18.89 14.84
C MET A 17 -6.59 17.57 14.58
N LYS A 18 -6.80 16.54 15.41
CA LYS A 18 -6.29 15.17 15.15
C LYS A 18 -6.69 14.67 13.78
N ALA A 19 -7.98 14.80 13.48
CA ALA A 19 -8.52 14.36 12.21
C ALA A 19 -7.93 15.20 11.06
N LEU A 20 -7.81 16.51 11.21
CA LEU A 20 -7.23 17.41 10.21
C LEU A 20 -5.80 17.04 9.86
N VAL A 21 -4.96 16.79 10.87
CA VAL A 21 -3.58 16.34 10.67
C VAL A 21 -3.54 14.99 9.95
N LEU A 22 -4.43 14.06 10.31
CA LEU A 22 -4.51 12.77 9.62
C LEU A 22 -4.86 12.95 8.14
N ASP A 23 -5.80 13.82 7.81
CA ASP A 23 -6.16 14.11 6.42
C ASP A 23 -4.99 14.68 5.63
N PHE A 24 -4.27 15.63 6.22
CA PHE A 24 -3.09 16.21 5.60
C PHE A 24 -2.02 15.13 5.32
N LEU A 25 -1.73 14.27 6.29
CA LEU A 25 -0.72 13.22 6.13
C LEU A 25 -1.13 12.13 5.12
N VAL A 26 -2.41 11.77 5.08
CA VAL A 26 -2.92 10.70 4.22
C VAL A 26 -3.21 11.17 2.80
N PHE A 27 -3.73 12.38 2.62
CA PHE A 27 -4.18 12.86 1.31
C PHE A 27 -3.32 14.00 0.76
N GLY A 28 -2.38 14.55 1.53
CA GLY A 28 -1.68 15.80 1.17
C GLY A 28 -2.61 17.02 1.18
N ASN A 29 -3.84 16.86 1.68
CA ASN A 29 -4.91 17.84 1.63
C ASN A 29 -5.70 17.80 2.94
N ALA A 30 -5.99 18.95 3.52
CA ALA A 30 -6.80 19.08 4.72
C ALA A 30 -7.71 20.31 4.61
N TYR A 31 -8.95 20.16 5.09
CA TYR A 31 -9.98 21.17 4.92
C TYR A 31 -10.65 21.51 6.25
N LEU A 32 -10.82 22.82 6.48
CA LEU A 32 -11.51 23.36 7.64
C LEU A 32 -12.62 24.29 7.18
N GLU A 33 -13.86 23.96 7.55
CA GLU A 33 -15.01 24.83 7.35
C GLU A 33 -15.16 25.81 8.52
N ALA A 34 -15.16 27.10 8.21
CA ALA A 34 -15.49 28.17 9.14
C ALA A 34 -17.01 28.35 9.22
N ARG A 35 -17.64 27.75 10.24
CA ARG A 35 -19.05 27.97 10.53
C ARG A 35 -19.24 29.36 11.13
N ARG A 36 -20.16 30.13 10.53
CA ARG A 36 -20.46 31.50 10.92
C ARG A 36 -21.87 31.65 11.49
N ASN A 37 -22.06 32.57 12.42
CA ASN A 37 -23.39 32.97 12.87
C ASN A 37 -24.07 33.91 11.85
N ARG A 38 -25.34 34.30 12.12
CA ARG A 38 -26.09 35.23 11.25
C ARG A 38 -25.44 36.63 11.12
N LEU A 39 -24.55 36.99 12.05
CA LEU A 39 -23.79 38.25 12.05
C LEU A 39 -22.43 38.11 11.34
N GLY A 40 -22.10 36.94 10.77
CA GLY A 40 -20.87 36.69 10.03
C GLY A 40 -19.65 36.31 10.88
N GLN A 41 -19.77 36.26 12.21
CA GLN A 41 -18.68 35.86 13.11
C GLN A 41 -18.45 34.35 13.06
N VAL A 42 -17.18 33.92 13.04
CA VAL A 42 -16.82 32.49 13.07
C VAL A 42 -17.06 31.95 14.48
N ILE A 43 -17.93 30.95 14.58
CA ILE A 43 -18.31 30.31 15.85
C ILE A 43 -17.63 28.96 16.05
N ARG A 44 -17.21 28.30 14.96
CA ARG A 44 -16.53 27.00 15.01
C ARG A 44 -15.77 26.73 13.72
N LEU A 45 -14.63 26.08 13.85
CA LEU A 45 -13.88 25.46 12.76
C LEU A 45 -14.15 23.96 12.81
N ILE A 46 -14.71 23.42 11.73
CA ILE A 46 -15.05 21.99 11.63
C ILE A 46 -14.20 21.37 10.54
N ARG A 47 -13.55 20.24 10.83
CA ARG A 47 -12.82 19.49 9.81
C ARG A 47 -13.81 18.86 8.83
N THR A 48 -13.60 19.08 7.53
CA THR A 48 -14.32 18.39 6.47
C THR A 48 -13.46 17.28 5.88
N PRO A 49 -13.96 16.03 5.77
CA PRO A 49 -13.14 14.92 5.28
C PRO A 49 -12.60 15.11 3.87
N ALA A 50 -11.27 15.17 3.74
CA ALA A 50 -10.56 15.45 2.49
C ALA A 50 -10.93 14.51 1.34
N LYS A 51 -11.20 13.22 1.63
CA LYS A 51 -11.62 12.22 0.64
C LYS A 51 -12.83 12.68 -0.20
N TYR A 52 -13.79 13.35 0.44
CA TYR A 52 -15.06 13.74 -0.17
C TYR A 52 -15.08 15.20 -0.64
N MET A 53 -14.02 15.96 -0.38
CA MET A 53 -13.90 17.35 -0.80
C MET A 53 -13.52 17.44 -2.27
N ARG A 54 -14.14 18.35 -3.00
CA ARG A 54 -13.79 18.73 -4.37
C ARG A 54 -13.66 20.23 -4.45
N ARG A 55 -12.60 20.71 -5.09
CA ARG A 55 -12.43 22.13 -5.42
C ARG A 55 -13.25 22.44 -6.67
N GLY A 56 -14.03 23.51 -6.62
CA GLY A 56 -14.76 24.03 -7.77
C GLY A 56 -13.82 24.74 -8.75
N GLU A 57 -14.30 25.02 -9.96
CA GLU A 57 -13.52 25.72 -10.99
C GLU A 57 -13.11 27.13 -10.55
N GLN A 58 -14.00 27.80 -9.82
CA GLN A 58 -13.73 29.13 -9.25
C GLN A 58 -13.01 28.97 -7.91
N ALA A 59 -11.99 29.79 -7.69
CA ALA A 59 -11.30 29.86 -6.41
C ALA A 59 -12.29 30.16 -5.26
N GLY A 60 -12.06 29.55 -4.09
CA GLY A 60 -12.92 29.75 -2.92
C GLY A 60 -14.21 28.90 -2.90
N ARG A 61 -14.52 28.15 -3.97
CA ARG A 61 -15.68 27.25 -4.01
C ARG A 61 -15.26 25.80 -3.79
N TYR A 62 -15.98 25.14 -2.89
CA TYR A 62 -15.75 23.73 -2.54
C TYR A 62 -17.06 22.98 -2.47
N TRP A 63 -16.98 21.70 -2.78
CA TRP A 63 -18.09 20.76 -2.79
C TRP A 63 -17.75 19.57 -1.92
N PHE A 64 -18.74 19.10 -1.19
CA PHE A 64 -18.69 17.86 -0.45
C PHE A 64 -19.53 16.81 -1.17
N VAL A 65 -18.87 15.76 -1.67
CA VAL A 65 -19.47 14.74 -2.52
C VAL A 65 -19.22 13.37 -1.91
N LYS A 66 -20.24 12.79 -1.25
CA LYS A 66 -20.17 11.46 -0.64
C LYS A 66 -20.51 10.34 -1.61
N SER A 67 -21.50 10.59 -2.45
CA SER A 67 -22.07 9.63 -3.40
C SER A 67 -22.62 10.38 -4.61
N TRP A 68 -22.99 9.63 -5.66
CA TRP A 68 -23.74 10.16 -6.79
C TRP A 68 -25.03 10.84 -6.29
N MET A 69 -25.27 12.08 -6.73
CA MET A 69 -26.41 12.95 -6.36
C MET A 69 -26.44 13.49 -4.92
N GLU A 70 -25.44 13.21 -4.08
CA GLU A 70 -25.31 13.81 -2.74
C GLU A 70 -24.18 14.84 -2.73
N GLU A 71 -24.41 15.94 -3.44
CA GLU A 71 -23.48 17.06 -3.54
C GLU A 71 -23.94 18.21 -2.64
N HIS A 72 -23.06 18.65 -1.75
CA HIS A 72 -23.28 19.84 -0.93
C HIS A 72 -22.23 20.89 -1.26
N GLU A 73 -22.69 22.03 -1.78
CA GLU A 73 -21.82 23.19 -1.96
C GLU A 73 -21.64 23.93 -0.63
N PHE A 74 -20.38 24.23 -0.28
CA PHE A 74 -20.10 25.13 0.82
C PHE A 74 -20.31 26.58 0.41
N ALA A 75 -20.56 27.46 1.40
CA ALA A 75 -20.57 28.88 1.13
C ALA A 75 -19.20 29.33 0.56
N PRO A 76 -19.16 30.26 -0.42
CA PRO A 76 -17.91 30.80 -0.94
C PRO A 76 -17.00 31.29 0.19
N ASP A 77 -15.70 31.01 0.07
CA ASP A 77 -14.66 31.43 1.00
C ASP A 77 -14.89 30.99 2.46
N SER A 78 -15.73 29.97 2.68
CA SER A 78 -15.98 29.39 4.01
C SER A 78 -15.05 28.23 4.37
N VAL A 79 -14.34 27.66 3.38
CA VAL A 79 -13.45 26.51 3.58
C VAL A 79 -12.00 26.94 3.38
N PHE A 80 -11.20 26.72 4.41
CA PHE A 80 -9.74 26.79 4.33
C PHE A 80 -9.19 25.45 3.83
N HIS A 81 -8.34 25.50 2.82
CA HIS A 81 -7.68 24.34 2.22
C HIS A 81 -6.18 24.42 2.47
N LEU A 82 -5.69 23.54 3.33
CA LEU A 82 -4.27 23.29 3.53
C LEU A 82 -3.84 22.18 2.58
N MET A 83 -2.82 22.42 1.77
CA MET A 83 -2.29 21.42 0.84
C MET A 83 -0.77 21.41 0.83
N ASN A 84 -0.19 20.23 0.63
CA ASN A 84 1.22 20.11 0.30
C ASN A 84 1.43 20.52 -1.16
N PRO A 85 2.50 21.24 -1.50
CA PRO A 85 2.75 21.62 -2.89
C PRO A 85 2.97 20.38 -3.77
N ASP A 86 2.29 20.35 -4.92
CA ASP A 86 2.48 19.36 -5.99
C ASP A 86 3.24 20.01 -7.15
N ILE A 87 4.17 19.29 -7.76
CA ILE A 87 4.94 19.75 -8.92
C ILE A 87 4.12 19.75 -10.22
N HIS A 88 3.04 18.95 -10.27
CA HIS A 88 2.22 18.76 -11.48
C HIS A 88 0.99 19.65 -11.53
N GLN A 89 0.50 20.14 -10.40
CA GLN A 89 -0.73 20.92 -10.30
C GLN A 89 -0.73 21.86 -9.08
N GLU A 90 -1.59 22.88 -9.14
CA GLU A 90 -1.80 23.83 -8.03
C GLU A 90 -3.19 23.70 -7.38
N ILE A 91 -3.90 22.60 -7.69
CA ILE A 91 -5.29 22.39 -7.27
C ILE A 91 -5.38 21.56 -6.00
N TYR A 92 -4.63 20.46 -5.94
CA TYR A 92 -4.57 19.55 -4.81
C TYR A 92 -3.13 19.27 -4.43
N GLY A 93 -2.94 18.89 -3.17
CA GLY A 93 -1.64 18.50 -2.68
C GLY A 93 -1.29 17.03 -2.84
N LEU A 94 0.01 16.77 -2.75
CA LEU A 94 0.61 15.46 -2.89
C LEU A 94 1.06 14.92 -1.51
N PRO A 95 0.64 13.71 -1.09
CA PRO A 95 1.07 13.14 0.18
C PRO A 95 2.55 12.72 0.16
N GLU A 96 3.28 13.03 1.22
CA GLU A 96 4.73 12.82 1.31
C GLU A 96 5.14 11.33 1.28
N TYR A 97 4.29 10.45 1.81
CA TYR A 97 4.62 9.02 1.86
C TYR A 97 4.71 8.36 0.48
N LEU A 98 4.26 9.03 -0.60
CA LEU A 98 4.41 8.52 -1.97
C LEU A 98 5.87 8.24 -2.32
N ALA A 99 6.79 9.11 -1.88
CA ALA A 99 8.23 8.89 -2.04
C ALA A 99 8.72 7.64 -1.28
N GLY A 100 8.05 7.28 -0.19
CA GLY A 100 8.38 6.13 0.65
C GLY A 100 7.77 4.80 0.19
N LEU A 101 6.87 4.78 -0.80
CA LEU A 101 6.15 3.57 -1.20
C LEU A 101 7.08 2.44 -1.66
N VAL A 102 8.17 2.76 -2.36
CA VAL A 102 9.14 1.76 -2.81
C VAL A 102 9.83 1.10 -1.60
N SER A 103 10.19 1.91 -0.59
CA SER A 103 10.80 1.41 0.66
C SER A 103 9.81 0.56 1.46
N ALA A 104 8.55 0.99 1.57
CA ALA A 104 7.50 0.22 2.23
C ALA A 104 7.25 -1.11 1.52
N SER A 105 7.19 -1.11 0.18
CA SER A 105 7.01 -2.32 -0.63
C SER A 105 8.17 -3.30 -0.47
N LEU A 106 9.42 -2.81 -0.53
CA LEU A 106 10.60 -3.64 -0.30
C LEU A 106 10.59 -4.26 1.11
N SER A 107 10.23 -3.48 2.12
CA SER A 107 10.12 -3.95 3.49
C SER A 107 9.04 -5.02 3.65
N GLN A 108 7.88 -4.84 2.99
CA GLN A 108 6.80 -5.82 2.97
C GLN A 108 7.26 -7.14 2.33
N VAL A 109 7.92 -7.08 1.17
CA VAL A 109 8.43 -8.28 0.48
C VAL A 109 9.48 -8.99 1.32
N ALA A 110 10.40 -8.25 1.95
CA ALA A 110 11.41 -8.84 2.82
C ALA A 110 10.81 -9.55 4.05
N THR A 111 9.76 -8.97 4.65
CA THR A 111 9.03 -9.61 5.75
C THR A 111 8.32 -10.87 5.26
N LEU A 112 7.59 -10.81 4.14
CA LEU A 112 6.93 -11.97 3.55
C LEU A 112 7.91 -13.09 3.21
N PHE A 113 9.10 -12.74 2.69
CA PHE A 113 10.17 -13.71 2.45
C PHE A 113 10.57 -14.44 3.75
N ARG A 114 10.82 -13.70 4.84
CA ARG A 114 11.18 -14.29 6.14
C ARG A 114 10.07 -15.17 6.69
N THR A 115 8.83 -14.69 6.70
CA THR A 115 7.67 -15.47 7.18
C THR A 115 7.53 -16.77 6.38
N ARG A 116 7.58 -16.69 5.04
CA ARG A 116 7.50 -17.88 4.19
C ARG A 116 8.69 -18.81 4.36
N PHE A 117 9.88 -18.29 4.62
CA PHE A 117 11.08 -19.08 4.89
C PHE A 117 10.92 -19.91 6.17
N PHE A 118 10.38 -19.32 7.24
CA PHE A 118 10.14 -20.05 8.49
C PHE A 118 8.95 -21.00 8.42
N GLU A 119 7.81 -20.57 7.86
CA GLU A 119 6.61 -21.41 7.78
C GLU A 119 6.79 -22.65 6.91
N ASN A 120 7.52 -22.53 5.79
CA ASN A 120 7.64 -23.63 4.85
C ASN A 120 8.81 -24.59 5.16
N GLY A 121 9.67 -24.27 6.15
CA GLY A 121 10.80 -25.11 6.56
C GLY A 121 11.79 -25.48 5.45
N SER A 122 11.64 -24.90 4.26
CA SER A 122 12.43 -25.24 3.08
C SER A 122 13.70 -24.40 3.10
N HIS A 123 14.65 -24.86 3.91
CA HIS A 123 16.02 -24.36 3.94
C HIS A 123 16.83 -24.78 2.71
N ALA A 124 16.29 -25.68 1.87
CA ALA A 124 16.96 -26.19 0.69
C ALA A 124 15.96 -26.39 -0.47
N GLY A 125 16.12 -25.59 -1.52
CA GLY A 125 15.72 -26.03 -2.86
C GLY A 125 16.73 -27.09 -3.31
N VAL A 126 16.30 -28.34 -3.44
CA VAL A 126 17.21 -29.43 -3.83
C VAL A 126 17.24 -29.51 -5.36
N LEU A 127 18.44 -29.37 -5.94
CA LEU A 127 18.70 -29.75 -7.32
C LEU A 127 19.12 -31.23 -7.34
N VAL A 128 18.25 -32.09 -7.86
CA VAL A 128 18.58 -33.51 -8.05
C VAL A 128 18.94 -33.71 -9.51
N HIS A 129 20.22 -34.04 -9.76
CA HIS A 129 20.73 -34.43 -11.06
C HIS A 129 21.00 -35.94 -11.06
N LEU A 130 20.19 -36.69 -11.81
CA LEU A 130 20.36 -38.13 -12.00
C LEU A 130 20.97 -38.40 -13.37
N THR A 131 22.03 -39.21 -13.37
CA THR A 131 22.73 -39.63 -14.59
C THR A 131 22.56 -41.14 -14.75
N ASP A 132 22.20 -41.55 -15.96
CA ASP A 132 21.54 -42.82 -16.33
C ASP A 132 22.30 -44.15 -16.07
N ALA A 133 23.49 -44.13 -15.47
CA ALA A 133 24.24 -45.39 -15.27
C ALA A 133 23.61 -46.33 -14.22
N LEU A 134 22.67 -45.85 -13.39
CA LEU A 134 22.08 -46.57 -12.26
C LEU A 134 20.58 -46.27 -11.99
N ALA A 135 19.86 -45.58 -12.89
CA ALA A 135 18.50 -45.11 -12.62
C ALA A 135 17.43 -46.12 -13.06
N ASP A 136 16.82 -46.83 -12.10
CA ASP A 136 15.55 -47.53 -12.32
C ASP A 136 14.43 -46.49 -12.59
N PRO A 137 13.69 -46.57 -13.71
CA PRO A 137 12.60 -45.63 -14.03
C PRO A 137 11.54 -45.50 -12.93
N GLU A 138 11.25 -46.57 -12.19
CA GLU A 138 10.34 -46.50 -11.04
C GLU A 138 10.94 -45.71 -9.88
N GLY A 139 12.23 -45.91 -9.59
CA GLY A 139 12.97 -45.20 -8.56
C GLY A 139 13.01 -43.70 -8.80
N ALA A 140 13.28 -43.28 -10.05
CA ALA A 140 13.27 -41.87 -10.45
C ALA A 140 11.89 -41.21 -10.21
N LYS A 141 10.81 -41.91 -10.57
CA LYS A 141 9.43 -41.42 -10.39
C LYS A 141 9.02 -41.34 -8.92
N LYS A 142 9.44 -42.30 -8.09
CA LYS A 142 9.23 -42.27 -6.63
C LYS A 142 10.00 -41.11 -6.00
N LEU A 143 11.21 -40.82 -6.48
CA LEU A 143 12.02 -39.69 -6.02
C LEU A 143 11.36 -38.35 -6.38
N GLU A 144 10.87 -38.21 -7.62
CA GLU A 144 10.14 -37.02 -8.07
C GLU A 144 8.87 -36.78 -7.24
N GLN A 145 8.10 -37.83 -6.98
CA GLN A 145 6.89 -37.75 -6.14
C GLN A 145 7.22 -37.37 -4.69
N ALA A 146 8.27 -37.95 -4.11
CA ALA A 146 8.71 -37.63 -2.75
C ALA A 146 9.20 -36.17 -2.63
N LEU A 147 9.93 -35.67 -3.64
CA LEU A 147 10.38 -34.28 -3.68
C LEU A 147 9.24 -33.28 -3.91
N SER A 148 8.18 -33.71 -4.60
CA SER A 148 6.98 -32.91 -4.84
C SER A 148 6.02 -32.91 -3.65
N SER A 149 5.99 -33.98 -2.84
CA SER A 149 5.15 -34.10 -1.64
C SER A 149 5.83 -33.55 -0.37
N ALA A 150 7.16 -33.55 -0.30
CA ALA A 150 7.94 -32.83 0.73
C ALA A 150 7.83 -31.30 0.60
N ARG A 151 7.08 -30.81 -0.39
CA ARG A 151 6.75 -29.41 -0.60
C ARG A 151 5.82 -28.92 0.51
N GLY A 152 6.39 -28.27 1.53
CA GLY A 152 5.63 -27.30 2.33
C GLY A 152 5.07 -26.20 1.40
N ASN A 153 3.92 -25.61 1.75
CA ASN A 153 3.04 -24.72 0.96
C ASN A 153 3.68 -23.47 0.26
N GLY A 154 4.72 -23.64 -0.57
CA GLY A 154 4.89 -22.82 -1.78
C GLY A 154 5.96 -21.72 -1.79
N ALA A 155 7.02 -21.76 -0.97
CA ALA A 155 8.08 -20.74 -1.05
C ALA A 155 9.16 -21.00 -2.12
N PHE A 156 9.63 -22.25 -2.28
CA PHE A 156 10.73 -22.60 -3.18
C PHE A 156 10.34 -23.74 -4.14
N ARG A 157 10.86 -23.71 -5.37
CA ARG A 157 10.66 -24.78 -6.36
C ARG A 157 11.86 -25.72 -6.34
N ASN A 158 11.62 -27.00 -6.13
CA ASN A 158 12.61 -28.05 -6.40
C ASN A 158 12.75 -28.21 -7.92
N VAL A 159 13.98 -28.37 -8.42
CA VAL A 159 14.25 -28.60 -9.83
C VAL A 159 14.85 -30.00 -9.96
N PHE A 160 14.16 -30.87 -10.70
CA PHE A 160 14.62 -32.22 -10.99
C PHE A 160 15.10 -32.27 -12.44
N VAL A 161 16.36 -32.66 -12.65
CA VAL A 161 16.97 -32.78 -13.98
C VAL A 161 17.43 -34.21 -14.18
N HIS A 162 16.83 -34.87 -15.17
CA HIS A 162 17.19 -36.23 -15.57
C HIS A 162 17.95 -36.20 -16.90
N THR A 163 19.19 -36.69 -16.92
CA THR A 163 20.02 -36.78 -18.13
C THR A 163 20.32 -38.23 -18.50
N VAL A 164 19.90 -38.61 -19.72
CA VAL A 164 20.14 -39.93 -20.33
C VAL A 164 21.53 -39.94 -20.97
N ALA A 165 22.42 -40.83 -20.54
CA ALA A 165 23.72 -41.01 -21.18
C ALA A 165 23.55 -41.90 -22.41
N VAL A 166 23.47 -41.31 -23.60
CA VAL A 166 23.45 -42.06 -24.87
C VAL A 166 24.80 -42.76 -25.04
N GLN A 167 24.88 -44.04 -24.72
CA GLN A 167 26.00 -44.89 -25.12
C GLN A 167 25.99 -45.00 -26.66
N ARG A 168 26.96 -44.35 -27.32
CA ARG A 168 27.28 -44.66 -28.71
C ARG A 168 27.79 -46.10 -28.77
N THR A 169 26.95 -47.02 -29.22
CA THR A 169 27.36 -48.36 -29.64
C THR A 169 28.37 -48.20 -30.78
N ALA A 170 29.64 -48.48 -30.49
CA ALA A 170 30.65 -48.68 -31.53
C ALA A 170 30.38 -50.04 -32.17
N SER A 171 29.70 -50.06 -33.32
CA SER A 171 29.63 -51.22 -34.20
C SER A 171 30.94 -51.32 -34.99
N ARG A 172 31.65 -52.44 -34.82
CA ARG A 172 32.68 -52.92 -35.75
C ARG A 172 32.08 -53.27 -37.09
#